data_AF-A0A1Y3VXV8-F1
#
_entry.id   AF-A0A1Y3VXV8-F1
#
_cell.length_a   1.000
_cell.length_b   1.000
_cell.length_c   1.000
_cell.angle_alpha   90.00
_cell.angle_beta   90.00
_cell.angle_gamma   90.00
#
_symmetry.space_group_name_H-M   'P 1'
#
loop_
_entity.id
_entity.type
_entity.pdbx_description
1 polymer ?
#
loop_
_entity_poly.entity_id
_entity_poly.type
_entity_poly.pdbx_seq_one_letter_code
_entity_poly.pdbx_strand_id
1 'polypeptide(L)'
;MKKYSILFMAIATMLFISCSKDDNDYDYENGTWSTVEIAFDVTKPPMTVKLSNSTADLYIHTQWGDGSSSENTYEHTYTTAGRYNIVVKARNMEVFNIHYNYSSIHFKDCPDLIYNHHTIGDGTINDTITVPKAVKFENCPKLTIISLTTQKVTNLEIVNCPKLETLDCSVHQLQSLNLDCPALTKLDCSMGPLEELNLKNLPLLESLNCSYNQLKNIDLKNNDKLKEVDCSWNQFSNITFKGLGKLEDINCSNNQLTTLNVEDCYELISLDCKFNKLTELDVSNNTNLIFLTCTDNYNYADHSSLETIWIWEGAKTSGWLTMGVEYKVKQ
;
A
#
# COMPACT_ATOMS: atom_id res chain seq x y z
N MET A 1 31.52 26.65 31.86
CA MET A 1 30.47 27.59 31.44
C MET A 1 29.77 27.01 30.23
N LYS A 2 28.49 26.64 30.36
CA LYS A 2 27.64 26.22 29.24
C LYS A 2 27.40 27.42 28.32
N LYS A 3 27.53 27.24 27.00
CA LYS A 3 26.94 28.15 26.00
C LYS A 3 26.13 27.30 25.03
N TYR A 4 24.82 27.39 25.18
CA TYR A 4 23.85 27.02 24.16
C TYR A 4 23.92 28.08 23.07
N SER A 5 23.98 27.68 21.80
CA SER A 5 23.62 28.56 20.68
C SER A 5 22.47 27.91 19.93
N ILE A 6 21.35 28.61 19.96
CA ILE A 6 20.06 28.25 19.37
C ILE A 6 20.14 28.52 17.86
N LEU A 7 19.70 27.53 17.10
CA LEU A 7 19.40 27.55 15.67
C LEU A 7 18.23 28.53 15.43
N PHE A 8 18.40 29.54 14.56
CA PHE A 8 17.27 30.29 14.00
C PHE A 8 17.20 30.04 12.50
N MET A 9 16.23 29.21 12.13
CA MET A 9 15.72 28.98 10.79
C MET A 9 14.68 30.08 10.53
N ALA A 10 14.79 30.82 9.43
CA ALA A 10 13.70 31.68 8.95
C ALA A 10 13.59 31.55 7.44
N ILE A 11 12.66 30.68 7.04
CA ILE A 11 12.16 30.49 5.69
C ILE A 11 11.37 31.75 5.32
N ALA A 12 11.69 32.36 4.18
CA ALA A 12 10.94 33.48 3.63
C ALA A 12 9.59 32.97 3.09
N THR A 13 8.53 33.13 3.87
CA THR A 13 7.16 33.08 3.36
C THR A 13 6.83 34.43 2.73
N MET A 14 6.72 34.47 1.39
CA MET A 14 6.07 35.58 0.71
C MET A 14 4.57 35.52 1.03
N LEU A 15 4.16 36.34 2.00
CA LEU A 15 2.78 36.76 2.21
C LEU A 15 2.37 37.64 1.02
N PHE A 16 1.52 37.12 0.13
CA PHE A 16 0.70 37.96 -0.73
C PHE A 16 -0.48 38.46 0.10
N ILE A 17 -0.36 39.68 0.64
CA ILE A 17 -1.54 40.47 1.02
C ILE A 17 -1.76 41.45 -0.12
N SER A 18 -2.70 41.12 -1.01
CA SER A 18 -3.26 42.06 -1.96
C SER A 18 -4.60 42.52 -1.40
N CYS A 19 -4.61 43.65 -0.70
CA CYS A 19 -5.85 44.40 -0.47
C CYS A 19 -6.10 45.28 -1.69
N SER A 20 -7.10 44.92 -2.49
CA SER A 20 -7.77 45.83 -3.43
C SER A 20 -9.24 45.45 -3.43
N LYS A 21 -10.02 46.13 -2.60
CA LYS A 21 -11.48 46.02 -2.56
C LYS A 21 -12.02 46.79 -3.75
N ASP A 22 -12.35 46.09 -4.83
CA ASP A 22 -13.25 46.58 -5.87
C ASP A 22 -14.53 45.76 -5.77
N ASP A 23 -15.64 46.42 -5.41
CA ASP A 23 -16.96 45.83 -5.15
C ASP A 23 -17.65 45.37 -6.44
N ASN A 24 -17.08 44.37 -7.13
CA ASN A 24 -17.69 43.60 -8.22
C ASN A 24 -17.04 42.20 -8.39
N ASP A 25 -16.60 41.59 -7.29
CA ASP A 25 -15.85 40.33 -7.36
C ASP A 25 -16.78 39.11 -7.16
N TYR A 26 -16.87 38.26 -8.19
CA TYR A 26 -17.54 36.97 -8.14
C TYR A 26 -16.75 36.02 -7.22
N ASP A 27 -16.80 36.18 -5.90
CA ASP A 27 -16.46 35.17 -4.87
C ASP A 27 -15.25 34.24 -5.21
N TYR A 28 -14.19 34.81 -5.82
CA TYR A 28 -13.02 34.06 -6.29
C TYR A 28 -12.14 33.59 -5.12
N GLU A 29 -12.39 34.04 -3.89
CA GLU A 29 -11.59 33.74 -2.69
C GLU A 29 -12.10 32.57 -1.83
N ASN A 30 -13.31 32.05 -2.06
CA ASN A 30 -13.91 31.01 -1.19
C ASN A 30 -13.52 29.57 -1.58
N GLY A 31 -12.40 29.05 -1.10
CA GLY A 31 -12.05 27.63 -1.29
C GLY A 31 -10.75 27.22 -0.62
N THR A 32 -10.63 25.93 -0.37
CA THR A 32 -9.42 25.28 0.16
C THR A 32 -8.46 24.99 -1.00
N TRP A 33 -7.17 25.14 -0.75
CA TRP A 33 -6.14 24.95 -1.77
C TRP A 33 -5.28 23.75 -1.45
N SER A 34 -5.03 22.94 -2.47
CA SER A 34 -4.14 21.78 -2.46
C SER A 34 -2.90 22.07 -3.29
N THR A 35 -1.74 21.57 -2.86
CA THR A 35 -0.50 21.65 -3.64
C THR A 35 -0.05 20.26 -4.07
N VAL A 36 0.25 20.07 -5.35
CA VAL A 36 0.86 18.85 -5.87
C VAL A 36 2.16 19.19 -6.55
N GLU A 37 3.26 18.65 -6.04
CA GLU A 37 4.60 18.82 -6.60
C GLU A 37 4.97 17.53 -7.36
N ILE A 38 5.28 17.63 -8.65
CA ILE A 38 5.59 16.47 -9.49
C ILE A 38 6.93 16.71 -10.18
N ALA A 39 7.80 15.69 -10.19
CA ALA A 39 9.02 15.70 -10.96
C ALA A 39 9.01 14.60 -12.03
N PHE A 40 9.50 14.90 -13.22
CA PHE A 40 9.67 13.93 -14.30
C PHE A 40 10.83 14.33 -15.23
N ASP A 41 11.28 13.37 -16.02
CA ASP A 41 12.35 13.56 -16.99
C ASP A 41 11.78 13.52 -18.43
N VAL A 42 11.97 14.60 -19.17
CA VAL A 42 11.69 14.65 -20.61
C VAL A 42 12.92 14.10 -21.32
N THR A 43 12.83 12.85 -21.76
CA THR A 43 13.93 12.14 -22.45
C THR A 43 13.87 12.24 -23.97
N LYS A 44 12.67 12.44 -24.53
CA LYS A 44 12.41 12.54 -25.98
C LYS A 44 11.40 13.65 -26.28
N PRO A 45 11.84 14.91 -26.45
CA PRO A 45 10.94 15.99 -26.84
C PRO A 45 10.50 15.88 -28.32
N PRO A 46 9.31 16.38 -28.71
CA PRO A 46 8.33 17.00 -27.83
C PRO A 46 7.59 15.97 -26.95
N MET A 47 7.37 16.31 -25.69
CA MET A 47 6.64 15.47 -24.73
C MET A 47 5.53 16.29 -24.08
N THR A 48 4.30 15.82 -24.19
CA THR A 48 3.13 16.48 -23.60
C THR A 48 2.76 15.81 -22.28
N VAL A 49 2.80 16.58 -21.19
CA VAL A 49 2.29 16.14 -19.88
C VAL A 49 0.84 16.58 -19.77
N LYS A 50 -0.01 15.65 -19.33
CA LYS A 50 -1.44 15.90 -19.09
C LYS A 50 -1.78 15.71 -17.62
N LEU A 51 -2.39 16.74 -17.05
CA LEU A 51 -3.05 16.74 -15.76
C LEU A 51 -4.51 16.38 -16.02
N SER A 52 -5.13 15.59 -15.16
CA SER A 52 -6.57 15.38 -15.24
C SER A 52 -7.21 15.33 -13.87
N ASN A 53 -8.51 15.56 -13.86
CA ASN A 53 -9.35 15.30 -12.71
C ASN A 53 -10.63 14.59 -13.17
N SER A 54 -11.25 13.83 -12.27
CA SER A 54 -12.61 13.30 -12.41
C SER A 54 -13.70 14.35 -12.21
N THR A 55 -13.38 15.51 -11.62
CA THR A 55 -14.34 16.62 -11.45
C THR A 55 -14.17 17.65 -12.57
N ALA A 56 -15.29 18.06 -13.18
CA ALA A 56 -15.31 18.88 -14.39
C ALA A 56 -14.83 20.33 -14.19
N ASP A 57 -14.64 20.78 -12.94
CA ASP A 57 -14.44 22.19 -12.58
C ASP A 57 -13.26 22.41 -11.61
N LEU A 58 -12.15 21.67 -11.76
CA LEU A 58 -10.97 21.88 -10.93
C LEU A 58 -10.21 23.14 -11.35
N TYR A 59 -10.39 24.25 -10.63
CA TYR A 59 -9.51 25.40 -10.85
C TYR A 59 -8.07 25.02 -10.51
N ILE A 60 -7.16 25.17 -11.48
CA ILE A 60 -5.73 24.90 -11.30
C ILE A 60 -4.87 26.11 -11.72
N HIS A 61 -3.85 26.37 -10.94
CA HIS A 61 -2.72 27.21 -11.32
C HIS A 61 -1.46 26.33 -11.34
N THR A 62 -0.83 26.21 -12.51
CA THR A 62 0.31 25.32 -12.70
C THR A 62 1.55 26.11 -13.05
N GLN A 63 2.63 25.88 -12.31
CA GLN A 63 3.99 26.25 -12.69
C GLN A 63 4.62 25.04 -13.39
N TRP A 64 4.97 25.17 -14.67
CA TRP A 64 5.40 24.04 -15.51
C TRP A 64 6.89 23.70 -15.39
N GLY A 65 7.64 24.41 -14.55
CA GLY A 65 9.05 24.12 -14.30
C GLY A 65 10.01 24.52 -15.42
N ASP A 66 9.52 25.05 -16.54
CA ASP A 66 10.32 25.63 -17.65
C ASP A 66 10.32 27.18 -17.63
N GLY A 67 9.80 27.77 -16.55
CA GLY A 67 9.59 29.21 -16.40
C GLY A 67 8.20 29.68 -16.85
N SER A 68 7.41 28.83 -17.51
CA SER A 68 6.03 29.14 -17.85
C SER A 68 5.05 28.78 -16.72
N SER A 69 3.90 29.44 -16.74
CA SER A 69 2.77 29.13 -15.86
C SER A 69 1.46 29.31 -16.63
N SER A 70 0.42 28.66 -16.16
CA SER A 70 -0.92 28.80 -16.73
C SER A 70 -2.01 28.58 -15.69
N GLU A 71 -3.18 29.09 -16.01
CA GLU A 71 -4.42 28.88 -15.25
C GLU A 71 -5.38 28.04 -16.07
N ASN A 72 -6.06 27.10 -15.42
CA ASN A 72 -7.08 26.23 -16.02
C ASN A 72 -6.63 25.54 -17.32
N THR A 73 -5.33 25.26 -17.41
CA THR A 73 -4.71 24.57 -18.53
C THR A 73 -4.16 23.24 -18.04
N TYR A 74 -4.60 22.16 -18.67
CA TYR A 74 -4.40 20.79 -18.19
C TYR A 74 -3.34 20.03 -18.98
N GLU A 75 -2.70 20.67 -19.94
CA GLU A 75 -1.63 20.06 -20.71
C GLU A 75 -0.53 21.07 -21.03
N HIS A 76 0.70 20.58 -21.09
CA HIS A 76 1.86 21.38 -21.49
C HIS A 76 2.83 20.54 -22.28
N THR A 77 3.41 21.12 -23.33
CA THR A 77 4.34 20.41 -24.22
C THR A 77 5.76 20.93 -24.04
N TYR A 78 6.63 20.06 -23.54
CA TYR A 78 8.04 20.32 -23.38
C TYR A 78 8.78 20.04 -24.68
N THR A 79 9.49 21.03 -25.20
CA THR A 79 10.27 20.94 -26.44
C THR A 79 11.76 20.70 -26.23
N THR A 80 12.22 20.75 -24.98
CA THR A 80 13.63 20.53 -24.61
C THR A 80 13.73 19.33 -23.65
N ALA A 81 14.79 18.54 -23.78
CA ALA A 81 15.05 17.45 -22.87
C ALA A 81 15.59 17.98 -21.53
N GLY A 82 15.21 17.34 -20.43
CA GLY A 82 15.64 17.75 -19.09
C GLY A 82 14.72 17.25 -17.99
N ARG A 83 15.11 17.54 -16.75
CA ARG A 83 14.29 17.28 -15.57
C ARG A 83 13.43 18.50 -15.26
N TYR A 84 12.14 18.27 -15.13
CA TYR A 84 11.17 19.32 -14.83
C TYR A 84 10.50 19.04 -13.49
N ASN A 85 10.24 20.11 -12.73
CA ASN A 85 9.45 20.06 -11.51
C ASN A 85 8.25 20.96 -11.73
N ILE A 86 7.06 20.38 -11.72
CA ILE A 86 5.81 21.13 -11.83
C ILE A 86 5.19 21.28 -10.45
N VAL A 87 4.59 22.44 -10.21
CA VAL A 87 3.82 22.72 -9.00
C VAL A 87 2.41 23.06 -9.44
N VAL A 88 1.46 22.23 -9.04
CA VAL A 88 0.03 22.44 -9.29
C VAL A 88 -0.61 22.91 -8.01
N LYS A 89 -1.23 24.08 -8.04
CA LYS A 89 -2.15 24.53 -7.00
C LYS A 89 -3.57 24.33 -7.48
N ALA A 90 -4.35 23.56 -6.75
CA ALA A 90 -5.70 23.18 -7.15
C ALA A 90 -6.71 23.56 -6.05
N ARG A 91 -7.83 24.18 -6.44
CA ARG A 91 -8.88 24.57 -5.49
C ARG A 91 -9.87 23.42 -5.30
N ASN A 92 -10.26 23.16 -4.06
CA ASN A 92 -11.25 22.13 -3.67
C ASN A 92 -10.94 20.75 -4.29
N MET A 93 -9.68 20.34 -4.29
CA MET A 93 -9.20 19.15 -4.98
C MET A 93 -9.53 17.87 -4.21
N GLU A 94 -10.63 17.19 -4.60
CA GLU A 94 -11.02 15.91 -4.01
C GLU A 94 -10.30 14.70 -4.61
N VAL A 95 -9.95 14.81 -5.90
CA VAL A 95 -9.25 13.80 -6.70
C VAL A 95 -8.22 14.51 -7.56
N PHE A 96 -7.11 13.84 -7.82
CA PHE A 96 -6.07 14.34 -8.71
C PHE A 96 -5.36 13.19 -9.42
N ASN A 97 -5.33 13.25 -10.75
CA ASN A 97 -4.73 12.24 -11.59
C ASN A 97 -3.64 12.87 -12.48
N ILE A 98 -2.58 12.10 -12.71
CA ILE A 98 -1.54 12.42 -13.67
C ILE A 98 -1.43 11.30 -14.69
N HIS A 99 -1.52 11.64 -15.97
CA HIS A 99 -1.59 10.68 -17.08
C HIS A 99 -0.21 10.44 -17.74
N TYR A 100 0.87 10.53 -16.97
CA TYR A 100 2.23 10.34 -17.49
C TYR A 100 3.20 9.80 -16.45
N ASN A 101 4.32 9.27 -16.92
CA ASN A 101 5.42 8.83 -16.07
C ASN A 101 6.00 10.00 -15.29
N TYR A 102 6.07 9.85 -13.98
CA TYR A 102 6.72 10.77 -13.04
C TYR A 102 7.80 10.02 -12.26
N SER A 103 8.87 10.73 -11.90
CA SER A 103 9.93 10.25 -11.02
C SER A 103 9.57 10.50 -9.54
N SER A 104 8.79 11.55 -9.26
CA SER A 104 8.20 11.74 -7.94
C SER A 104 6.89 12.51 -7.98
N ILE A 105 6.02 12.22 -7.03
CA ILE A 105 4.80 13.01 -6.76
C ILE A 105 4.66 13.23 -5.26
N HIS A 106 4.35 14.46 -4.89
CA HIS A 106 4.13 14.88 -3.51
C HIS A 106 2.81 15.63 -3.43
N PHE A 107 1.84 15.01 -2.76
CA PHE A 107 0.59 15.64 -2.37
C PHE A 107 0.82 16.37 -1.06
N LYS A 108 0.94 17.69 -1.13
CA LYS A 108 1.30 18.56 -0.02
C LYS A 108 0.13 19.43 0.35
N ASP A 109 -0.29 19.35 1.61
CA ASP A 109 -1.38 20.17 2.14
C ASP A 109 -2.64 20.05 1.27
N CYS A 110 -3.17 18.83 1.14
CA CYS A 110 -4.35 18.55 0.31
C CYS A 110 -5.58 18.29 1.21
N PRO A 111 -6.22 19.34 1.77
CA PRO A 111 -7.26 19.22 2.80
C PRO A 111 -8.53 18.51 2.33
N ASP A 112 -8.82 18.55 1.03
CA ASP A 112 -10.00 17.93 0.45
C ASP A 112 -9.74 16.63 -0.28
N LEU A 113 -8.49 16.21 -0.44
CA LEU A 113 -8.16 15.00 -1.17
C LEU A 113 -8.77 13.80 -0.43
N ILE A 114 -9.72 13.13 -1.07
CA ILE A 114 -10.42 11.96 -0.53
C ILE A 114 -9.84 10.69 -1.13
N TYR A 115 -9.52 10.73 -2.42
CA TYR A 115 -9.22 9.55 -3.20
C TYR A 115 -8.05 9.78 -4.16
N ASN A 116 -7.06 8.89 -4.11
CA ASN A 116 -5.98 8.82 -5.09
C ASN A 116 -5.99 7.45 -5.79
N HIS A 117 -6.45 7.42 -7.03
CA HIS A 117 -6.40 6.25 -7.90
C HIS A 117 -5.62 6.61 -9.14
N HIS A 118 -4.34 6.29 -9.12
CA HIS A 118 -3.51 6.45 -10.30
C HIS A 118 -3.85 5.35 -11.31
N THR A 119 -4.92 5.56 -12.07
CA THR A 119 -5.18 4.84 -13.31
C THR A 119 -4.10 5.26 -14.31
N ILE A 120 -3.05 4.45 -14.48
CA ILE A 120 -2.12 4.64 -15.60
C ILE A 120 -2.91 4.37 -16.88
N GLY A 121 -3.32 5.44 -17.56
CA GLY A 121 -3.66 5.36 -18.98
C GLY A 121 -2.39 5.03 -19.77
N ASP A 122 -2.52 4.06 -20.65
CA ASP A 122 -1.53 3.47 -21.56
C ASP A 122 -0.61 4.46 -22.30
N GLY A 123 0.40 5.00 -21.62
CA GLY A 123 1.53 5.67 -22.25
C GLY A 123 2.48 4.71 -22.98
N THR A 124 1.96 3.78 -23.78
CA THR A 124 2.67 2.72 -24.52
C THR A 124 3.58 1.81 -23.68
N ILE A 125 3.50 0.52 -23.95
CA ILE A 125 4.34 -0.63 -23.53
C ILE A 125 5.88 -0.48 -23.66
N ASN A 126 6.42 0.74 -23.71
CA ASN A 126 7.86 0.97 -23.61
C ASN A 126 8.25 1.12 -22.14
N ASP A 127 8.64 -0.01 -21.55
CA ASP A 127 9.34 -0.23 -20.27
C ASP A 127 10.67 0.56 -20.11
N THR A 128 10.86 1.70 -20.78
CA THR A 128 12.15 2.41 -20.86
C THR A 128 12.13 3.85 -20.33
N ILE A 129 11.10 4.26 -19.57
CA ILE A 129 11.15 5.52 -18.81
C ILE A 129 11.30 5.19 -17.31
N THR A 130 12.57 5.20 -16.90
CA THR A 130 13.19 5.39 -15.58
C THR A 130 12.32 5.24 -14.30
N VAL A 131 12.56 4.14 -13.59
CA VAL A 131 12.65 4.03 -12.11
C VAL A 131 13.44 5.20 -11.52
N PRO A 132 13.11 5.81 -10.36
CA PRO A 132 12.22 5.42 -9.24
C PRO A 132 10.89 6.21 -9.20
N LYS A 133 9.82 5.69 -8.59
CA LYS A 133 8.63 6.48 -8.21
C LYS A 133 8.64 6.74 -6.72
N ALA A 134 9.06 7.93 -6.32
CA ALA A 134 8.88 8.40 -4.95
C ALA A 134 7.48 9.03 -4.81
N VAL A 135 6.69 8.56 -3.86
CA VAL A 135 5.34 9.05 -3.60
C VAL A 135 5.29 9.54 -2.16
N LYS A 136 4.81 10.77 -1.98
CA LYS A 136 4.60 11.34 -0.66
C LYS A 136 3.21 11.95 -0.52
N PHE A 137 2.56 11.66 0.60
CA PHE A 137 1.35 12.33 1.05
C PHE A 137 1.64 13.04 2.37
N GLU A 138 1.40 14.34 2.43
CA GLU A 138 1.62 15.18 3.59
C GLU A 138 0.41 16.06 3.86
N ASN A 139 -0.14 15.96 5.07
CA ASN A 139 -1.28 16.76 5.52
C ASN A 139 -2.52 16.60 4.61
N CYS A 140 -2.93 15.34 4.39
CA CYS A 140 -4.14 14.99 3.64
C CYS A 140 -5.21 14.43 4.60
N PRO A 141 -5.89 15.28 5.41
CA PRO A 141 -6.76 14.86 6.51
C PRO A 141 -8.05 14.13 6.10
N LYS A 142 -8.48 14.25 4.84
CA LYS A 142 -9.66 13.55 4.30
C LYS A 142 -9.32 12.34 3.45
N LEU A 143 -8.04 12.06 3.22
CA LEU A 143 -7.60 10.97 2.34
C LEU A 143 -7.95 9.62 2.97
N THR A 144 -8.78 8.84 2.29
CA THR A 144 -9.24 7.53 2.76
C THR A 144 -8.61 6.38 1.99
N ILE A 145 -8.24 6.59 0.73
CA ILE A 145 -7.71 5.53 -0.14
C ILE A 145 -6.51 6.04 -0.93
N ILE A 146 -5.42 5.27 -0.86
CA ILE A 146 -4.26 5.37 -1.75
C ILE A 146 -4.19 4.08 -2.56
N SER A 147 -4.24 4.19 -3.89
CA SER A 147 -3.97 3.09 -4.81
C SER A 147 -2.84 3.44 -5.76
N LEU A 148 -1.73 2.72 -5.58
CA LEU A 148 -0.47 2.79 -6.32
C LEU A 148 -0.16 1.45 -7.00
N THR A 149 -1.18 0.66 -7.27
CA THR A 149 -1.09 -0.64 -7.94
C THR A 149 -0.25 -0.50 -9.22
N THR A 150 0.72 -1.40 -9.42
CA THR A 150 1.57 -1.44 -10.64
C THR A 150 2.52 -0.26 -10.83
N GLN A 151 2.64 0.64 -9.85
CA GLN A 151 3.45 1.85 -9.99
C GLN A 151 4.97 1.60 -9.79
N LYS A 152 5.40 0.43 -9.30
CA LYS A 152 6.81 0.13 -8.99
C LYS A 152 7.43 1.17 -8.05
N VAL A 153 6.70 1.56 -7.01
CA VAL A 153 7.09 2.59 -6.03
C VAL A 153 8.38 2.19 -5.31
N THR A 154 9.33 3.12 -5.20
CA THR A 154 10.64 2.90 -4.54
C THR A 154 10.78 3.66 -3.23
N ASN A 155 9.97 4.69 -3.01
CA ASN A 155 9.81 5.35 -1.72
C ASN A 155 8.33 5.75 -1.55
N LEU A 156 7.77 5.44 -0.38
CA LEU A 156 6.41 5.82 0.01
C LEU A 156 6.46 6.46 1.40
N GLU A 157 6.07 7.72 1.47
CA GLU A 157 5.94 8.45 2.74
C GLU A 157 4.51 8.93 2.92
N ILE A 158 3.89 8.59 4.04
CA ILE A 158 2.54 9.01 4.39
C ILE A 158 2.63 9.70 5.75
N VAL A 159 2.36 11.01 5.78
CA VAL A 159 2.50 11.86 6.95
C VAL A 159 1.20 12.63 7.16
N ASN A 160 0.66 12.58 8.38
CA ASN A 160 -0.57 13.27 8.76
C ASN A 160 -1.76 12.98 7.82
N CYS A 161 -1.99 11.71 7.53
CA CYS A 161 -3.16 11.21 6.79
C CYS A 161 -4.05 10.36 7.72
N PRO A 162 -4.67 10.95 8.76
CA PRO A 162 -5.29 10.22 9.88
C PRO A 162 -6.52 9.39 9.51
N LYS A 163 -7.12 9.60 8.33
CA LYS A 163 -8.31 8.89 7.85
C LYS A 163 -8.00 7.83 6.79
N LEU A 164 -6.73 7.52 6.54
CA LEU A 164 -6.36 6.53 5.55
C LEU A 164 -6.85 5.14 5.99
N GLU A 165 -7.79 4.58 5.25
CA GLU A 165 -8.44 3.29 5.53
C GLU A 165 -7.91 2.18 4.62
N THR A 166 -7.53 2.51 3.38
CA THR A 166 -7.02 1.55 2.39
C THR A 166 -5.73 2.04 1.76
N LEU A 167 -4.71 1.19 1.78
CA LEU A 167 -3.46 1.38 1.05
C LEU A 167 -3.20 0.17 0.16
N ASP A 168 -3.19 0.39 -1.14
CA ASP A 168 -2.64 -0.55 -2.12
C ASP A 168 -1.37 0.07 -2.70
N CYS A 169 -0.22 -0.54 -2.39
CA CYS A 169 1.05 -0.25 -3.01
C CYS A 169 1.65 -1.51 -3.66
N SER A 170 0.82 -2.45 -4.11
CA SER A 170 1.24 -3.67 -4.79
C SER A 170 2.11 -3.40 -6.02
N VAL A 171 3.00 -4.34 -6.31
CA VAL A 171 4.02 -4.21 -7.37
C VAL A 171 4.94 -3.01 -7.07
N HIS A 172 5.76 -3.16 -6.05
CA HIS A 172 6.68 -2.12 -5.56
C HIS A 172 8.15 -2.57 -5.58
N GLN A 173 9.04 -1.64 -5.26
CA GLN A 173 10.49 -1.84 -5.08
C GLN A 173 10.98 -1.39 -3.70
N LEU A 174 10.05 -1.16 -2.77
CA LEU A 174 10.33 -0.86 -1.36
C LEU A 174 11.11 -1.99 -0.69
N GLN A 175 12.14 -1.64 0.07
CA GLN A 175 12.93 -2.58 0.89
C GLN A 175 12.33 -2.80 2.28
N SER A 176 11.67 -1.76 2.80
CA SER A 176 10.90 -1.80 4.05
C SER A 176 9.67 -0.92 3.91
N LEU A 177 8.63 -1.22 4.69
CA LEU A 177 7.40 -0.44 4.76
C LEU A 177 7.04 -0.21 6.23
N ASN A 178 7.09 1.06 6.65
CA ASN A 178 6.75 1.50 7.99
C ASN A 178 5.59 2.49 7.91
N LEU A 179 4.44 2.11 8.45
CA LEU A 179 3.21 2.88 8.37
C LEU A 179 2.80 3.36 9.76
N ASP A 180 2.43 4.64 9.85
CA ASP A 180 1.82 5.23 11.03
C ASP A 180 0.40 5.70 10.69
N CYS A 181 -0.43 4.74 10.28
CA CYS A 181 -1.80 4.97 9.79
C CYS A 181 -2.79 4.17 10.66
N PRO A 182 -3.15 4.65 11.86
CA PRO A 182 -3.93 3.86 12.83
C PRO A 182 -5.37 3.55 12.38
N ALA A 183 -5.89 4.27 11.38
CA ALA A 183 -7.19 4.03 10.78
C ALA A 183 -7.18 2.97 9.66
N LEU A 184 -6.00 2.43 9.29
CA LEU A 184 -5.88 1.52 8.16
C LEU A 184 -6.58 0.19 8.45
N THR A 185 -7.48 -0.20 7.56
CA THR A 185 -8.24 -1.46 7.62
C THR A 185 -7.80 -2.45 6.53
N LYS A 186 -7.25 -1.95 5.41
CA LYS A 186 -6.78 -2.78 4.30
C LYS A 186 -5.39 -2.35 3.84
N LEU A 187 -4.48 -3.31 3.76
CA LEU A 187 -3.13 -3.13 3.26
C LEU A 187 -2.80 -4.18 2.20
N ASP A 188 -2.57 -3.74 0.97
CA ASP A 188 -1.88 -4.53 -0.05
C ASP A 188 -0.48 -3.96 -0.28
N CYS A 189 0.52 -4.73 0.10
CA CYS A 189 1.94 -4.48 -0.13
C CYS A 189 2.60 -5.70 -0.79
N SER A 190 1.86 -6.37 -1.67
CA SER A 190 2.32 -7.56 -2.36
C SER A 190 3.24 -7.27 -3.54
N MET A 191 3.91 -8.31 -4.04
CA MET A 191 4.73 -8.29 -5.24
C MET A 191 5.88 -7.26 -5.17
N GLY A 192 6.82 -7.48 -4.26
CA GLY A 192 8.02 -6.64 -4.18
C GLY A 192 9.16 -7.26 -3.37
N PRO A 193 10.17 -6.48 -3.01
CA PRO A 193 11.35 -6.99 -2.32
C PRO A 193 11.35 -6.64 -0.81
N LEU A 194 10.19 -6.59 -0.13
CA LEU A 194 10.20 -6.31 1.31
C LEU A 194 10.89 -7.44 2.07
N GLU A 195 11.91 -7.07 2.86
CA GLU A 195 12.53 -7.97 3.84
C GLU A 195 11.92 -7.77 5.24
N GLU A 196 11.35 -6.58 5.51
CA GLU A 196 10.73 -6.19 6.77
C GLU A 196 9.40 -5.46 6.55
N LEU A 197 8.40 -5.80 7.37
CA LEU A 197 7.09 -5.17 7.41
C LEU A 197 6.67 -4.93 8.87
N ASN A 198 6.40 -3.68 9.23
CA ASN A 198 6.02 -3.31 10.59
C ASN A 198 4.54 -2.91 10.68
N LEU A 199 3.74 -3.74 11.34
CA LEU A 199 2.29 -3.58 11.47
C LEU A 199 1.84 -3.10 12.87
N LYS A 200 2.80 -2.79 13.75
CA LYS A 200 2.53 -2.54 15.18
C LYS A 200 1.54 -1.39 15.43
N ASN A 201 1.47 -0.42 14.51
CA ASN A 201 0.65 0.79 14.59
C ASN A 201 -0.65 0.69 13.78
N LEU A 202 -1.05 -0.53 13.36
CA LEU A 202 -2.25 -0.76 12.52
C LEU A 202 -3.30 -1.60 13.27
N PRO A 203 -3.84 -1.12 14.41
CA PRO A 203 -4.71 -1.91 15.28
C PRO A 203 -6.09 -2.24 14.68
N LEU A 204 -6.49 -1.53 13.63
CA LEU A 204 -7.76 -1.73 12.94
C LEU A 204 -7.64 -2.56 11.65
N LEU A 205 -6.46 -3.12 11.36
CA LEU A 205 -6.21 -3.87 10.13
C LEU A 205 -7.09 -5.12 10.07
N GLU A 206 -7.91 -5.22 9.03
CA GLU A 206 -8.83 -6.35 8.78
C GLU A 206 -8.37 -7.24 7.64
N SER A 207 -7.67 -6.68 6.64
CA SER A 207 -7.17 -7.43 5.48
C SER A 207 -5.73 -7.05 5.16
N LEU A 208 -4.86 -8.06 5.08
CA LEU A 208 -3.44 -7.92 4.79
C LEU A 208 -3.05 -8.81 3.62
N ASN A 209 -2.54 -8.22 2.55
CA ASN A 209 -1.81 -8.91 1.51
C ASN A 209 -0.35 -8.44 1.51
N CYS A 210 0.56 -9.32 1.92
CA CYS A 210 2.01 -9.11 1.84
C CYS A 210 2.69 -10.23 1.03
N SER A 211 1.95 -10.88 0.14
CA SER A 211 2.43 -11.98 -0.67
C SER A 211 3.52 -11.56 -1.66
N TYR A 212 4.31 -12.53 -2.15
CA TYR A 212 5.38 -12.29 -3.12
C TYR A 212 6.39 -11.24 -2.64
N ASN A 213 6.91 -11.43 -1.42
CA ASN A 213 7.97 -10.63 -0.82
C ASN A 213 9.14 -11.52 -0.36
N GLN A 214 10.05 -10.98 0.43
CA GLN A 214 11.22 -11.68 0.98
C GLN A 214 11.16 -11.72 2.52
N LEU A 215 9.95 -11.64 3.08
CA LEU A 215 9.75 -11.58 4.53
C LEU A 215 10.15 -12.91 5.18
N LYS A 216 10.93 -12.81 6.26
CA LYS A 216 11.33 -13.95 7.08
C LYS A 216 10.55 -14.05 8.39
N ASN A 217 10.03 -12.93 8.87
CA ASN A 217 9.27 -12.80 10.11
C ASN A 217 8.20 -11.72 9.97
N ILE A 218 7.10 -11.87 10.70
CA ILE A 218 6.03 -10.89 10.81
C ILE A 218 5.45 -10.96 12.21
N ASP A 219 5.21 -9.80 12.84
CA ASP A 219 4.56 -9.69 14.16
C ASP A 219 3.12 -9.20 13.96
N LEU A 220 2.16 -10.08 14.22
CA LEU A 220 0.73 -9.83 14.05
C LEU A 220 0.00 -9.59 15.38
N LYS A 221 0.70 -9.53 16.52
CA LYS A 221 0.06 -9.54 17.85
C LYS A 221 -0.88 -8.35 18.13
N ASN A 222 -0.70 -7.24 17.40
CA ASN A 222 -1.50 -6.02 17.57
C ASN A 222 -2.65 -5.94 16.55
N ASN A 223 -2.81 -6.96 15.70
CA ASN A 223 -3.73 -6.93 14.55
C ASN A 223 -4.88 -7.92 14.76
N ASP A 224 -5.48 -7.91 15.96
CA ASP A 224 -6.56 -8.82 16.40
C ASP A 224 -7.90 -8.65 15.64
N LYS A 225 -7.96 -7.68 14.72
CA LYS A 225 -9.08 -7.43 13.80
C LYS A 225 -8.90 -8.10 12.44
N LEU A 226 -7.74 -8.69 12.15
CA LEU A 226 -7.50 -9.39 10.89
C LEU A 226 -8.52 -10.50 10.67
N LYS A 227 -9.11 -10.49 9.48
CA LYS A 227 -10.00 -11.50 8.92
C LYS A 227 -9.33 -12.24 7.77
N GLU A 228 -8.47 -11.56 7.03
CA GLU A 228 -7.81 -12.10 5.84
C GLU A 228 -6.31 -11.81 5.90
N VAL A 229 -5.50 -12.85 5.71
CA VAL A 229 -4.04 -12.72 5.57
C VAL A 229 -3.56 -13.55 4.39
N ASP A 230 -3.02 -12.88 3.37
CA ASP A 230 -2.17 -13.51 2.36
C ASP A 230 -0.70 -13.13 2.61
N CYS A 231 0.06 -14.08 3.11
CA CYS A 231 1.50 -13.99 3.31
C CYS A 231 2.25 -15.04 2.46
N SER A 232 1.63 -15.52 1.38
CA SER A 232 2.21 -16.53 0.50
C SER A 232 3.43 -16.02 -0.25
N TRP A 233 4.25 -16.94 -0.77
CA TRP A 233 5.45 -16.60 -1.55
C TRP A 233 6.40 -15.66 -0.78
N ASN A 234 6.78 -16.08 0.42
CA ASN A 234 7.74 -15.40 1.29
C ASN A 234 8.80 -16.40 1.74
N GLN A 235 9.57 -16.06 2.78
CA GLN A 235 10.64 -16.89 3.34
C GLN A 235 10.39 -17.24 4.81
N PHE A 236 9.12 -17.29 5.24
CA PHE A 236 8.78 -17.63 6.63
C PHE A 236 9.19 -19.06 6.95
N SER A 237 10.05 -19.24 7.96
CA SER A 237 10.30 -20.54 8.59
C SER A 237 9.36 -20.82 9.75
N ASN A 238 8.81 -19.77 10.34
CA ASN A 238 7.80 -19.82 11.38
C ASN A 238 6.85 -18.62 11.24
N ILE A 239 5.56 -18.87 11.42
CA ILE A 239 4.52 -17.85 11.55
C ILE A 239 3.51 -18.32 12.58
N THR A 240 2.98 -17.40 13.38
CA THR A 240 1.95 -17.73 14.37
C THR A 240 0.77 -16.81 14.20
N PHE A 241 -0.43 -17.40 14.23
CA PHE A 241 -1.70 -16.69 14.20
C PHE A 241 -2.37 -16.71 15.59
N LYS A 242 -1.59 -16.94 16.65
CA LYS A 242 -2.07 -17.00 18.03
C LYS A 242 -2.77 -15.68 18.41
N GLY A 243 -3.93 -15.78 19.04
CA GLY A 243 -4.76 -14.64 19.41
C GLY A 243 -5.53 -13.96 18.28
N LEU A 244 -5.45 -14.44 17.03
CA LEU A 244 -6.14 -13.86 15.88
C LEU A 244 -7.48 -14.57 15.60
N GLY A 245 -8.38 -14.55 16.59
CA GLY A 245 -9.61 -15.33 16.56
C GLY A 245 -10.66 -14.94 15.51
N LYS A 246 -10.46 -13.81 14.83
CA LYS A 246 -11.31 -13.31 13.74
C LYS A 246 -10.83 -13.72 12.35
N LEU A 247 -9.71 -14.42 12.23
CA LEU A 247 -9.21 -14.85 10.92
C LEU A 247 -10.17 -15.86 10.29
N GLU A 248 -10.63 -15.53 9.10
CA GLU A 248 -11.52 -16.31 8.24
C GLU A 248 -10.74 -16.96 7.09
N ASP A 249 -9.75 -16.26 6.53
CA ASP A 249 -8.94 -16.73 5.41
C ASP A 249 -7.43 -16.52 5.65
N ILE A 250 -6.67 -17.62 5.52
CA ILE A 250 -5.21 -17.62 5.65
C ILE A 250 -4.61 -18.30 4.42
N ASN A 251 -3.83 -17.54 3.66
CA ASN A 251 -2.91 -18.08 2.65
C ASN A 251 -1.46 -17.87 3.11
N CYS A 252 -0.83 -18.96 3.54
CA CYS A 252 0.60 -18.99 3.92
C CYS A 252 1.41 -19.93 3.02
N SER A 253 0.88 -20.24 1.83
CA SER A 253 1.51 -21.15 0.89
C SER A 253 2.86 -20.65 0.36
N ASN A 254 3.68 -21.55 -0.19
CA ASN A 254 5.00 -21.20 -0.76
C ASN A 254 5.90 -20.46 0.24
N ASN A 255 6.10 -21.09 1.40
CA ASN A 255 7.00 -20.62 2.45
C ASN A 255 7.92 -21.78 2.87
N GLN A 256 8.56 -21.68 4.03
CA GLN A 256 9.46 -22.70 4.57
C GLN A 256 9.00 -23.18 5.96
N LEU A 257 7.70 -23.11 6.23
CA LEU A 257 7.11 -23.41 7.53
C LEU A 257 7.30 -24.89 7.88
N THR A 258 7.88 -25.16 9.04
CA THR A 258 7.97 -26.53 9.61
C THR A 258 6.84 -26.82 10.60
N THR A 259 6.25 -25.75 11.16
CA THR A 259 5.09 -25.80 12.04
C THR A 259 4.14 -24.66 11.71
N LEU A 260 2.85 -24.87 11.94
CA LEU A 260 1.82 -23.84 11.76
C LEU A 260 0.84 -23.92 12.93
N ASN A 261 0.70 -22.82 13.68
CA ASN A 261 -0.26 -22.71 14.77
C ASN A 261 -1.44 -21.84 14.37
N VAL A 262 -2.62 -22.46 14.28
CA VAL A 262 -3.93 -21.85 14.01
C VAL A 262 -4.95 -22.16 15.13
N GLU A 263 -4.47 -22.55 16.32
CA GLU A 263 -5.30 -23.05 17.44
C GLU A 263 -6.37 -22.06 17.91
N ASP A 264 -6.11 -20.76 17.77
CA ASP A 264 -6.96 -19.66 18.21
C ASP A 264 -7.83 -19.09 17.07
N CYS A 265 -7.66 -19.54 15.83
CA CYS A 265 -8.37 -19.01 14.66
C CYS A 265 -9.79 -19.63 14.56
N TYR A 266 -10.66 -19.36 15.54
CA TYR A 266 -11.97 -20.04 15.65
C TYR A 266 -12.94 -19.74 14.50
N GLU A 267 -12.79 -18.59 13.83
CA GLU A 267 -13.60 -18.17 12.68
C GLU A 267 -13.04 -18.66 11.33
N LEU A 268 -11.96 -19.47 11.32
CA LEU A 268 -11.26 -19.88 10.10
C LEU A 268 -12.16 -20.72 9.17
N ILE A 269 -12.35 -20.24 7.94
CA ILE A 269 -13.14 -20.86 6.87
C ILE A 269 -12.22 -21.48 5.81
N SER A 270 -11.10 -20.81 5.50
CA SER A 270 -10.16 -21.18 4.45
C SER A 270 -8.72 -21.16 4.95
N LEU A 271 -7.98 -22.25 4.69
CA LEU A 271 -6.56 -22.36 4.96
C LEU A 271 -5.83 -22.94 3.75
N ASP A 272 -4.93 -22.16 3.15
CA ASP A 272 -3.93 -22.64 2.20
C ASP A 272 -2.53 -22.59 2.82
N CYS A 273 -1.96 -23.77 3.09
CA CYS A 273 -0.61 -23.95 3.58
C CYS A 273 0.23 -24.87 2.68
N LYS A 274 -0.12 -24.99 1.39
CA LYS A 274 0.65 -25.81 0.43
C LYS A 274 2.07 -25.29 0.22
N PHE A 275 2.95 -26.13 -0.34
CA PHE A 275 4.34 -25.77 -0.62
C PHE A 275 5.06 -25.21 0.63
N ASN A 276 5.02 -25.99 1.71
CA ASN A 276 5.72 -25.74 2.96
C ASN A 276 6.50 -27.01 3.37
N LYS A 277 6.87 -27.13 4.64
CA LYS A 277 7.64 -28.27 5.19
C LYS A 277 6.97 -28.83 6.46
N LEU A 278 5.63 -28.76 6.53
CA LEU A 278 4.87 -29.25 7.68
C LEU A 278 4.93 -30.78 7.74
N THR A 279 5.11 -31.34 8.93
CA THR A 279 5.00 -32.79 9.17
C THR A 279 3.69 -33.16 9.86
N GLU A 280 3.09 -32.19 10.53
CA GLU A 280 1.83 -32.29 11.26
C GLU A 280 1.08 -30.96 11.13
N LEU A 281 -0.25 -31.03 11.10
CA LEU A 281 -1.11 -29.86 11.12
C LEU A 281 -2.29 -30.11 12.07
N ASP A 282 -2.50 -29.20 13.02
CA ASP A 282 -3.64 -29.28 13.93
C ASP A 282 -4.68 -28.22 13.58
N VAL A 283 -5.84 -28.67 13.10
CA VAL A 283 -7.01 -27.84 12.83
C VAL A 283 -8.22 -28.26 13.67
N SER A 284 -7.99 -28.98 14.77
CA SER A 284 -9.06 -29.54 15.61
C SER A 284 -9.93 -28.47 16.28
N ASN A 285 -9.41 -27.26 16.47
CA ASN A 285 -10.17 -26.13 17.01
C ASN A 285 -10.90 -25.31 15.93
N ASN A 286 -10.61 -25.52 14.65
CA ASN A 286 -11.13 -24.69 13.56
C ASN A 286 -12.41 -25.30 12.97
N THR A 287 -13.45 -25.46 13.80
CA THR A 287 -14.67 -26.20 13.43
C THR A 287 -15.49 -25.57 12.29
N ASN A 288 -15.19 -24.31 11.92
CA ASN A 288 -15.77 -23.61 10.79
C ASN A 288 -15.03 -23.85 9.47
N LEU A 289 -13.91 -24.59 9.47
CA LEU A 289 -13.05 -24.78 8.30
C LEU A 289 -13.79 -25.57 7.20
N ILE A 290 -13.91 -24.94 6.03
CA ILE A 290 -14.55 -25.51 4.85
C ILE A 290 -13.51 -25.91 3.81
N PHE A 291 -12.51 -25.05 3.59
CA PHE A 291 -11.47 -25.23 2.59
C PHE A 291 -10.11 -25.41 3.26
N LEU A 292 -9.47 -26.55 3.01
CA LEU A 292 -8.10 -26.81 3.42
C LEU A 292 -7.29 -27.29 2.22
N THR A 293 -6.18 -26.61 1.93
CA THR A 293 -5.17 -27.05 0.97
C THR A 293 -3.83 -27.13 1.67
N CYS A 294 -3.25 -28.34 1.71
CA CYS A 294 -1.97 -28.58 2.38
C CYS A 294 -1.07 -29.54 1.59
N THR A 295 -1.26 -29.62 0.27
CA THR A 295 -0.40 -30.43 -0.62
C THR A 295 1.04 -29.92 -0.61
N ASP A 296 1.98 -30.77 -1.05
CA ASP A 296 3.37 -30.38 -1.28
C ASP A 296 4.08 -29.85 -0.01
N ASN A 297 3.80 -30.48 1.13
CA ASN A 297 4.49 -30.26 2.40
C ASN A 297 5.65 -31.25 2.58
N TYR A 298 6.62 -31.21 1.66
CA TYR A 298 7.77 -32.12 1.65
C TYR A 298 9.07 -31.40 1.96
N ASN A 299 9.82 -31.88 2.96
CA ASN A 299 11.14 -31.37 3.26
C ASN A 299 12.22 -32.22 2.56
N TYR A 300 12.80 -31.70 1.50
CA TYR A 300 13.87 -32.38 0.75
C TYR A 300 15.14 -32.64 1.56
N ALA A 301 15.38 -31.92 2.66
CA ALA A 301 16.60 -32.07 3.45
C ALA A 301 16.61 -33.34 4.31
N ASP A 302 15.46 -33.77 4.81
CA ASP A 302 15.31 -34.94 5.70
C ASP A 302 14.28 -35.95 5.20
N HIS A 303 13.68 -35.70 4.04
CA HIS A 303 12.65 -36.52 3.41
C HIS A 303 11.34 -36.66 4.22
N SER A 304 11.11 -35.78 5.20
CA SER A 304 9.85 -35.73 5.94
C SER A 304 8.72 -35.12 5.10
N SER A 305 7.49 -35.57 5.37
CA SER A 305 6.27 -35.06 4.74
C SER A 305 5.18 -34.86 5.78
N LEU A 306 4.14 -34.10 5.42
CA LEU A 306 2.91 -34.03 6.21
C LEU A 306 2.26 -35.42 6.30
N GLU A 307 2.26 -36.00 7.49
CA GLU A 307 1.74 -37.36 7.74
C GLU A 307 0.43 -37.35 8.51
N THR A 308 0.20 -36.35 9.37
CA THR A 308 -0.99 -36.30 10.22
C THR A 308 -1.66 -34.92 10.18
N ILE A 309 -2.99 -34.92 10.04
CA ILE A 309 -3.85 -33.76 10.31
C ILE A 309 -4.77 -34.10 11.48
N TRP A 310 -4.72 -33.28 12.53
CA TRP A 310 -5.65 -33.37 13.65
C TRP A 310 -6.93 -32.59 13.35
N ILE A 311 -8.06 -33.24 13.55
CA ILE A 311 -9.40 -32.73 13.25
C ILE A 311 -10.32 -32.88 14.46
N TRP A 312 -11.45 -32.17 14.44
CA TRP A 312 -12.53 -32.37 15.40
C TRP A 312 -13.41 -33.57 15.03
N GLU A 313 -14.17 -34.06 16.00
CA GLU A 313 -15.17 -35.11 15.76
C GLU A 313 -16.25 -34.63 14.79
N GLY A 314 -16.44 -35.36 13.69
CA GLY A 314 -17.45 -35.03 12.67
C GLY A 314 -16.98 -34.06 11.57
N ALA A 315 -15.68 -33.74 11.49
CA ALA A 315 -15.13 -32.92 10.40
C ALA A 315 -15.43 -33.52 9.01
N LYS A 316 -15.85 -32.67 8.07
CA LYS A 316 -16.14 -33.06 6.68
C LYS A 316 -14.94 -32.76 5.79
N THR A 317 -14.12 -33.77 5.50
CA THR A 317 -12.84 -33.61 4.79
C THR A 317 -12.92 -33.84 3.27
N SER A 318 -14.09 -34.19 2.72
CA SER A 318 -14.22 -34.57 1.29
C SER A 318 -13.89 -33.46 0.29
N GLY A 319 -13.86 -32.19 0.72
CA GLY A 319 -13.47 -31.04 -0.10
C GLY A 319 -12.03 -30.56 0.15
N TRP A 320 -11.30 -31.21 1.05
CA TRP A 320 -9.94 -30.80 1.41
C TRP A 320 -8.92 -31.38 0.43
N LEU A 321 -8.01 -30.54 -0.03
CA LEU A 321 -6.92 -30.92 -0.92
C LEU A 321 -5.72 -31.36 -0.08
N THR A 322 -5.77 -32.61 0.34
CA THR A 322 -4.74 -33.28 1.13
C THR A 322 -4.37 -34.59 0.45
N MET A 323 -3.09 -34.87 0.17
CA MET A 323 -2.68 -36.12 -0.47
C MET A 323 -1.76 -36.91 0.46
N GLY A 324 -2.10 -38.18 0.71
CA GLY A 324 -1.24 -39.11 1.46
C GLY A 324 -1.15 -38.85 2.96
N VAL A 325 -2.15 -38.18 3.55
CA VAL A 325 -2.15 -37.77 4.97
C VAL A 325 -3.17 -38.58 5.78
N GLU A 326 -2.82 -38.94 7.00
CA GLU A 326 -3.74 -39.55 7.98
C GLU A 326 -4.53 -38.47 8.74
N TYR A 327 -5.83 -38.68 8.88
CA TYR A 327 -6.68 -37.83 9.73
C TYR A 327 -6.86 -38.45 11.11
N LYS A 328 -6.53 -37.70 12.17
CA LYS A 328 -6.72 -38.12 13.57
C LYS A 328 -7.68 -37.19 14.28
N VAL A 329 -8.64 -37.74 15.01
CA VAL A 329 -9.52 -36.94 15.87
C VAL A 329 -8.77 -36.62 17.16
N LYS A 330 -8.66 -35.33 17.49
CA LYS A 330 -8.10 -34.88 18.77
C LYS A 330 -9.21 -34.86 19.83
N GLN A 331 -8.98 -35.52 20.97
CA GLN A 331 -9.93 -35.64 22.07
C GLN A 331 -9.96 -34.40 22.96
#